data_AF-A0A6G0YMG6-F1
#
_entry.id   AF-A0A6G0YMG6-F1
#
_cell.length_a   1.000
_cell.length_b   1.000
_cell.length_c   1.000
_cell.angle_alpha   90.00
_cell.angle_beta   90.00
_cell.angle_gamma   90.00
#
_symmetry.space_group_name_H-M   'P 1'
#
loop_
_entity.id
_entity.type
_entity.pdbx_description
1 polymer ?
#
loop_
_entity_poly.entity_id
_entity_poly.type
_entity_poly.pdbx_seq_one_letter_code
_entity_poly.pdbx_strand_id
1 'polypeptide(L)'
;MSVSQIIRLPPLPSIRDLIKLYKLRAMKELSQNFLMEPRLISRIVRSAGSVKDCEVCEVGPGPGNITRSIIQNMPSRVLIIEKDKRFTPSLELLAESSPVPLELIFGDVMNFNLEQMFNEDNKMEWEDKCPQIHLIGNLPFNVSTPLIIRWLKAISERKSAWRYGRVRMTLTFQKEVAERMVAPIMTKERSRLSVMCQNWCKVEHKFNIPGRAFIPKPNVDVGVVRLTPLKKPIINLPFDIIEKVIRSVFSYRQKHCIRGVETLFPKPVREQLASELLTAAAIEPSTRPFQLTVSEFGRICEAYMSICKEKPDYMKYNYREQKSDENWPDVKINNSDSSENIISINEMRTCIKYLK
;
A
#
# COMPACT_ATOMS: atom_id res chain seq x y z
N MET A 1 6.31 44.15 50.14
CA MET A 1 6.20 43.94 48.69
C MET A 1 7.12 42.79 48.32
N SER A 2 6.57 41.58 48.12
CA SER A 2 7.40 40.42 47.72
C SER A 2 7.63 40.49 46.20
N VAL A 3 8.90 40.52 45.82
CA VAL A 3 9.30 40.40 44.42
C VAL A 3 9.17 38.92 44.06
N SER A 4 8.14 38.57 43.31
CA SER A 4 7.99 37.23 42.72
C SER A 4 9.15 37.01 41.74
N GLN A 5 10.17 36.27 42.17
CA GLN A 5 11.23 35.80 41.28
C GLN A 5 10.61 34.87 40.24
N ILE A 6 10.48 35.35 39.00
CA ILE A 6 10.14 34.52 37.85
C ILE A 6 11.33 33.59 37.63
N ILE A 7 11.21 32.34 38.08
CA ILE A 7 12.17 31.28 37.78
C ILE A 7 12.11 31.03 36.27
N ARG A 8 13.04 31.63 35.52
CA ARG A 8 13.23 31.30 34.10
C ARG A 8 13.93 29.95 34.02
N LEU A 9 13.14 28.90 33.81
CA LEU A 9 13.67 27.61 33.41
C LEU A 9 14.43 27.76 32.08
N PRO A 10 15.51 27.01 31.87
CA PRO A 10 16.18 26.97 30.58
C PRO A 10 15.20 26.52 29.48
N PRO A 11 15.36 27.01 28.24
CA PRO A 11 14.53 26.59 27.13
C PRO A 11 14.64 25.07 26.95
N LEU A 12 13.53 24.42 26.60
CA LEU A 12 13.55 22.99 26.25
C LEU A 12 14.61 22.77 25.15
N PRO A 13 15.47 21.74 25.27
CA PRO A 13 16.48 21.44 24.28
C PRO A 13 15.83 21.30 22.90
N SER A 14 16.44 21.93 21.89
CA SER A 14 15.94 21.78 20.53
C SER A 14 16.08 20.33 20.07
N ILE A 15 15.33 19.91 19.05
CA ILE A 15 15.49 18.56 18.49
C ILE A 15 16.93 18.32 18.00
N ARG A 16 17.61 19.37 17.51
CA ARG A 16 19.02 19.29 17.13
C ARG A 16 19.92 18.99 18.34
N ASP A 17 19.58 19.54 19.51
CA ASP A 17 20.28 19.28 20.77
C ASP A 17 19.99 17.87 21.26
N LEU A 18 18.73 17.40 21.20
CA LEU A 18 18.37 16.01 21.52
C LEU A 18 19.10 15.00 20.62
N ILE A 19 19.17 15.26 19.31
CA ILE A 19 19.91 14.42 18.36
C ILE A 19 21.39 14.32 18.72
N LYS A 20 22.02 15.44 19.13
CA LYS A 20 23.42 15.46 19.58
C LYS A 20 23.60 14.79 20.94
N LEU A 21 22.73 15.10 21.91
CA LEU A 21 22.77 14.65 23.30
C LEU A 21 22.67 13.12 23.39
N TYR A 22 21.72 12.53 22.67
CA TYR A 22 21.50 11.08 22.65
C TYR A 22 22.34 10.36 21.59
N LYS A 23 23.29 11.06 20.93
CA LYS A 23 24.09 10.53 19.81
C LYS A 23 23.22 9.83 18.74
N LEU A 24 22.02 10.35 18.49
CA LEU A 24 21.04 9.82 17.54
C LEU A 24 21.47 10.15 16.11
N ARG A 25 22.60 9.57 15.67
CA ARG A 25 22.95 9.59 14.25
C ARG A 25 21.97 8.67 13.52
N ALA A 26 21.41 9.17 12.42
CA ALA A 26 20.69 8.34 11.47
C ALA A 26 21.58 7.15 11.11
N MET A 27 21.07 5.94 11.31
CA MET A 27 21.81 4.75 10.90
C MET A 27 21.60 4.55 9.41
N LYS A 28 22.70 4.44 8.65
CA LYS A 28 22.63 4.06 7.23
C LYS A 28 21.83 2.77 7.05
N GLU A 29 21.99 1.82 7.98
CA GLU A 29 21.28 0.53 8.01
C GLU A 29 19.76 0.67 8.11
N LEU A 30 19.27 1.70 8.82
CA LEU A 30 17.83 1.96 8.97
C LEU A 30 17.26 2.90 7.90
N SER A 31 18.10 3.43 7.01
CA SER A 31 17.71 4.34 5.91
C SER A 31 16.81 5.50 6.36
N GLN A 32 17.03 6.00 7.58
CA GLN A 32 16.23 7.06 8.19
C GLN A 32 16.58 8.43 7.58
N ASN A 33 15.55 9.20 7.22
CA ASN A 33 15.66 10.60 6.80
C ASN A 33 14.71 11.43 7.68
N PHE A 34 15.25 12.24 8.59
CA PHE A 34 14.43 13.02 9.52
C PHE A 34 14.03 14.34 8.89
N LEU A 35 12.72 14.58 8.78
CA LEU A 35 12.20 15.86 8.32
C LEU A 35 12.38 16.90 9.43
N MET A 36 13.12 17.98 9.16
CA MET A 36 13.48 18.97 10.17
C MET A 36 12.78 20.33 9.99
N GLU A 37 12.12 20.54 8.85
CA GLU A 37 11.55 21.84 8.48
C GLU A 37 10.12 22.01 9.03
N PRO A 38 9.88 22.88 10.04
CA PRO A 38 8.59 22.97 10.74
C PRO A 38 7.42 23.29 9.81
N ARG A 39 7.61 24.17 8.82
CA ARG A 39 6.55 24.55 7.86
C ARG A 39 6.08 23.36 7.03
N LEU A 40 7.00 22.47 6.64
CA LEU A 40 6.69 21.28 5.85
C LEU A 40 6.03 20.21 6.72
N ILE A 41 6.50 20.05 7.96
CA ILE A 41 5.88 19.16 8.96
C ILE A 41 4.41 19.55 9.19
N SER A 42 4.14 20.82 9.50
CA SER A 42 2.77 21.28 9.70
C SER A 42 1.91 21.12 8.43
N ARG A 43 2.51 21.24 7.24
CA ARG A 43 1.81 21.01 5.98
C ARG A 43 1.44 19.53 5.78
N ILE A 44 2.25 18.56 6.23
CA ILE A 44 1.90 17.13 6.22
C ILE A 44 0.64 16.90 7.07
N VAL A 45 0.63 17.37 8.31
CA VAL A 45 -0.50 17.20 9.23
C VAL A 45 -1.76 17.86 8.67
N ARG A 46 -1.67 19.09 8.15
CA ARG A 46 -2.81 19.74 7.47
C ARG A 46 -3.31 18.97 6.24
N SER A 47 -2.43 18.29 5.53
CA SER A 47 -2.81 17.50 4.34
C SER A 47 -3.57 16.23 4.69
N ALA A 48 -3.44 15.72 5.92
CA ALA A 48 -4.29 14.66 6.45
C ALA A 48 -5.76 15.10 6.55
N GLY A 49 -6.02 16.39 6.75
CA GLY A 49 -7.32 16.97 7.06
C GLY A 49 -7.36 17.43 8.52
N SER A 50 -8.56 17.70 9.05
CA SER A 50 -8.68 17.93 10.50
C SER A 50 -8.35 16.64 11.23
N VAL A 51 -7.35 16.73 12.12
CA VAL A 51 -7.01 15.68 13.09
C VAL A 51 -7.54 16.00 14.48
N LYS A 52 -8.21 17.15 14.65
CA LYS A 52 -8.86 17.52 15.90
C LYS A 52 -9.87 16.45 16.29
N ASP A 53 -9.85 16.03 17.55
CA ASP A 53 -10.74 15.02 18.12
C ASP A 53 -10.63 13.63 17.43
N CYS A 54 -9.58 13.40 16.63
CA CYS A 54 -9.32 12.11 15.99
C CYS A 54 -8.28 11.31 16.76
N GLU A 55 -8.34 9.98 16.67
CA GLU A 55 -7.23 9.13 17.05
C GLU A 55 -6.22 9.08 15.90
N VAL A 56 -4.99 9.52 16.16
CA VAL A 56 -3.93 9.54 15.15
C VAL A 56 -2.90 8.49 15.48
N CYS A 57 -2.62 7.59 14.55
CA CYS A 57 -1.51 6.66 14.67
C CYS A 57 -0.35 7.12 13.78
N GLU A 58 0.78 7.47 14.38
CA GLU A 58 2.01 7.77 13.68
C GLU A 58 2.92 6.56 13.61
N VAL A 59 3.36 6.20 12.42
CA VAL A 59 4.31 5.10 12.19
C VAL A 59 5.70 5.64 11.89
N GLY A 60 6.68 5.20 12.67
CA GLY A 60 8.08 5.65 12.58
C GLY A 60 8.25 7.15 12.92
N PRO A 61 7.90 7.59 14.14
CA PRO A 61 8.02 8.99 14.55
C PRO A 61 9.47 9.51 14.56
N GLY A 62 10.46 8.62 14.70
CA GLY A 62 11.86 8.97 14.89
C GLY A 62 12.03 9.97 16.04
N PRO A 63 12.60 11.17 15.81
CA PRO A 63 12.77 12.19 16.85
C PRO A 63 11.45 12.87 17.31
N GLY A 64 10.29 12.49 16.75
CA GLY A 64 8.98 13.00 17.17
C GLY A 64 8.59 14.34 16.53
N ASN A 65 9.19 14.71 15.40
CA ASN A 65 8.94 16.01 14.76
C ASN A 65 7.51 16.14 14.23
N ILE A 66 7.03 15.11 13.53
CA ILE A 66 5.64 15.07 13.05
C ILE A 66 4.70 14.86 14.24
N THR A 67 5.06 14.03 15.21
CA THR A 67 4.33 13.82 16.47
C THR A 67 3.98 15.12 17.18
N ARG A 68 4.97 16.01 17.37
CA ARG A 68 4.76 17.34 17.97
C ARG A 68 3.73 18.16 17.19
N SER A 69 3.80 18.14 15.85
CA SER A 69 2.84 18.85 15.03
C SER A 69 1.45 18.21 15.04
N ILE A 70 1.34 16.89 15.22
CA ILE A 70 0.06 16.19 15.41
C ILE A 70 -0.58 16.66 16.71
N ILE A 71 0.15 16.59 17.83
CA ILE A 71 -0.30 17.02 19.17
C ILE A 71 -0.83 18.46 19.16
N GLN A 72 -0.13 19.38 18.48
CA GLN A 72 -0.53 20.79 18.35
C GLN A 72 -1.90 20.98 17.68
N ASN A 73 -2.41 19.99 16.95
CA ASN A 73 -3.73 20.04 16.32
C ASN A 73 -4.83 19.36 17.19
N MET A 74 -4.53 19.08 18.47
CA MET A 74 -5.46 18.59 19.49
C MET A 74 -6.28 17.34 19.05
N PRO A 75 -5.62 16.24 18.67
CA PRO A 75 -6.28 14.96 18.50
C PRO A 75 -6.83 14.45 19.84
N SER A 76 -7.77 13.51 19.81
CA SER A 76 -8.29 12.89 21.03
C SER A 76 -7.25 11.97 21.67
N ARG A 77 -6.42 11.31 20.86
CA ARG A 77 -5.30 10.46 21.28
C ARG A 77 -4.27 10.31 20.15
N VAL A 78 -3.01 10.16 20.51
CA VAL A 78 -1.91 9.85 19.58
C VAL A 78 -1.30 8.50 19.96
N LEU A 79 -1.26 7.59 19.01
CA LEU A 79 -0.51 6.34 19.11
C LEU A 79 0.75 6.45 18.24
N ILE A 80 1.92 6.16 18.79
CA ILE A 80 3.15 6.15 18.00
C ILE A 80 3.80 4.76 18.02
N ILE A 81 4.21 4.27 16.86
CA ILE A 81 4.87 2.97 16.70
C ILE A 81 6.30 3.21 16.20
N GLU A 82 7.28 2.94 17.06
CA GLU A 82 8.70 3.13 16.75
C GLU A 82 9.48 1.82 16.87
N LYS A 83 10.30 1.52 15.86
CA LYS A 83 11.15 0.33 15.84
C LYS A 83 12.49 0.59 16.54
N ASP A 84 13.00 1.81 16.42
CA ASP A 84 14.31 2.21 16.90
C ASP A 84 14.24 2.72 18.35
N LYS A 85 14.59 1.82 19.28
CA LYS A 85 14.61 2.08 20.73
C LYS A 85 15.54 3.22 21.16
N ARG A 86 16.40 3.75 20.29
CA ARG A 86 17.23 4.90 20.64
C ARG A 86 16.39 6.17 20.83
N PHE A 87 15.23 6.26 20.18
CA PHE A 87 14.31 7.39 20.34
C PHE A 87 13.46 7.31 21.62
N THR A 88 13.53 6.20 22.37
CA THR A 88 12.73 5.99 23.58
C THR A 88 12.75 7.19 24.53
N PRO A 89 13.91 7.70 25.00
CA PRO A 89 13.91 8.79 25.98
C PRO A 89 13.25 10.07 25.45
N SER A 90 13.42 10.35 24.15
CA SER A 90 12.84 11.55 23.53
C SER A 90 11.33 11.45 23.33
N LEU A 91 10.82 10.24 23.07
CA LEU A 91 9.40 9.98 22.85
C LEU A 91 8.64 9.83 24.17
N GLU A 92 9.26 9.25 25.20
CA GLU A 92 8.72 9.21 26.56
C GLU A 92 8.58 10.63 27.14
N LEU A 93 9.62 11.46 27.02
CA LEU A 93 9.55 12.86 27.43
C LEU A 93 8.44 13.62 26.65
N LEU A 94 8.25 13.31 25.37
CA LEU A 94 7.16 13.88 24.59
C LEU A 94 5.79 13.40 25.09
N ALA A 95 5.67 12.14 25.49
CA ALA A 95 4.44 11.58 26.06
C ALA A 95 4.08 12.27 27.38
N GLU A 96 5.05 12.40 28.30
CA GLU A 96 4.88 13.03 29.61
C GLU A 96 4.51 14.53 29.51
N SER A 97 5.01 15.21 28.48
CA SER A 97 4.74 16.64 28.25
C SER A 97 3.55 16.92 27.34
N SER A 98 2.88 15.88 26.84
CA SER A 98 1.79 16.02 25.88
C SER A 98 0.50 16.50 26.56
N PRO A 99 -0.19 17.52 26.03
CA PRO A 99 -1.52 17.94 26.51
C PRO A 99 -2.64 16.98 26.09
N VAL A 100 -2.34 15.98 25.26
CA VAL A 100 -3.27 14.93 24.80
C VAL A 100 -2.69 13.56 25.13
N PRO A 101 -3.53 12.52 25.34
CA PRO A 101 -3.04 11.16 25.56
C PRO A 101 -2.11 10.72 24.43
N LEU A 102 -0.87 10.38 24.76
CA LEU A 102 0.12 9.86 23.82
C LEU A 102 0.64 8.51 24.31
N GLU A 103 0.45 7.48 23.47
CA GLU A 103 0.89 6.12 23.75
C GLU A 103 2.03 5.73 22.82
N LEU A 104 3.10 5.21 23.41
CA LEU A 104 4.30 4.77 22.71
C LEU A 104 4.38 3.25 22.69
N ILE A 105 4.43 2.68 21.49
CA ILE A 105 4.63 1.25 21.27
C ILE A 105 5.96 1.02 20.56
N PHE A 106 6.80 0.17 21.14
CA PHE A 106 8.02 -0.30 20.50
C PHE A 106 7.75 -1.54 19.65
N GLY A 107 7.92 -1.42 18.34
CA GLY A 107 7.65 -2.53 17.44
C GLY A 107 7.94 -2.20 15.98
N ASP A 108 8.06 -3.26 15.17
CA ASP A 108 8.14 -3.14 13.72
C ASP A 108 6.73 -3.02 13.13
N VAL A 109 6.41 -1.88 12.53
CA VAL A 109 5.13 -1.62 11.85
C VAL A 109 4.81 -2.68 10.79
N MET A 110 5.81 -3.30 10.17
CA MET A 110 5.61 -4.36 9.17
C MET A 110 4.96 -5.62 9.76
N ASN A 111 5.11 -5.84 11.06
CA ASN A 111 4.59 -6.99 11.79
C ASN A 111 3.48 -6.61 12.78
N PHE A 112 3.19 -5.32 12.93
CA PHE A 112 2.23 -4.84 13.91
C PHE A 112 0.79 -4.98 13.41
N ASN A 113 -0.12 -5.37 14.32
CA ASN A 113 -1.56 -5.46 14.06
C ASN A 113 -2.27 -4.32 14.79
N LEU A 114 -3.06 -3.53 14.06
CA LEU A 114 -3.78 -2.37 14.59
C LEU A 114 -5.23 -2.69 15.01
N GLU A 115 -5.63 -3.97 15.04
CA GLU A 115 -7.03 -4.35 15.30
C GLU A 115 -7.59 -3.87 16.65
N GLN A 116 -6.78 -3.77 17.69
CA GLN A 116 -7.26 -3.40 19.04
C GLN A 116 -6.64 -2.09 19.54
N MET A 117 -6.21 -1.24 18.62
CA MET A 117 -5.40 -0.07 18.96
C MET A 117 -6.20 1.22 19.08
N PHE A 118 -7.44 1.24 18.60
CA PHE A 118 -8.32 2.42 18.55
C PHE A 118 -9.58 2.16 19.38
N ASN A 119 -10.25 3.22 19.81
CA ASN A 119 -11.52 3.12 20.53
C ASN A 119 -12.61 2.55 19.60
N GLU A 120 -13.39 1.60 20.09
CA GLU A 120 -14.55 1.04 19.38
C GLU A 120 -15.61 2.10 19.06
N ASP A 121 -15.72 3.18 19.84
CA ASP A 121 -16.63 4.29 19.56
C ASP A 121 -16.32 5.00 18.23
N ASN A 122 -15.07 4.91 17.77
CA ASN A 122 -14.65 5.46 16.49
C ASN A 122 -14.94 4.54 15.30
N LYS A 123 -15.36 3.30 15.55
CA LYS A 123 -15.69 2.35 14.49
C LYS A 123 -16.89 2.86 13.69
N MET A 124 -16.73 2.83 12.37
CA MET A 124 -17.79 3.17 11.42
C MET A 124 -18.03 1.97 10.50
N GLU A 125 -19.29 1.79 10.10
CA GLU A 125 -19.60 0.86 9.02
C GLU A 125 -18.88 1.25 7.72
N TRP A 126 -18.55 0.26 6.89
CA TRP A 126 -17.69 0.49 5.73
C TRP A 126 -18.29 1.49 4.72
N GLU A 127 -19.60 1.45 4.56
CA GLU A 127 -20.35 2.30 3.62
C GLU A 127 -20.61 3.72 4.16
N ASP A 128 -20.38 3.96 5.46
CA ASP A 128 -20.61 5.24 6.12
C ASP A 128 -19.45 6.23 5.91
N LYS A 129 -19.45 7.31 6.69
CA LYS A 129 -18.33 8.25 6.77
C LYS A 129 -17.06 7.55 7.25
N CYS A 130 -15.90 8.12 6.91
CA CYS A 130 -14.64 7.60 7.45
C CYS A 130 -14.63 7.73 8.99
N PRO A 131 -14.07 6.76 9.72
CA PRO A 131 -13.86 6.88 11.16
C PRO A 131 -12.95 8.08 11.48
N GLN A 132 -13.04 8.57 12.71
CA GLN A 132 -12.15 9.61 13.25
C GLN A 132 -10.78 9.02 13.62
N ILE A 133 -10.23 8.20 12.73
CA ILE A 133 -8.92 7.57 12.83
C ILE A 133 -8.09 7.95 11.61
N HIS A 134 -6.83 8.31 11.81
CA HIS A 134 -5.92 8.67 10.71
C HIS A 134 -4.52 8.10 10.95
N LEU A 135 -3.97 7.41 9.96
CA LEU A 135 -2.59 6.92 9.99
C LEU A 135 -1.66 7.94 9.31
N ILE A 136 -0.61 8.39 9.99
CA ILE A 136 0.38 9.34 9.46
C ILE A 136 1.76 8.70 9.53
N GLY A 137 2.64 8.95 8.56
CA GLY A 137 3.99 8.40 8.64
C GLY A 137 4.97 9.02 7.66
N ASN A 138 6.20 9.24 8.13
CA ASN A 138 7.35 9.55 7.30
C ASN A 138 8.35 8.39 7.37
N LEU A 139 8.05 7.33 6.64
CA LEU A 139 8.78 6.06 6.76
C LEU A 139 10.01 6.02 5.85
N PRO A 140 11.03 5.23 6.23
CA PRO A 140 12.12 4.87 5.32
C PRO A 140 11.59 4.28 4.01
N PHE A 141 12.24 4.61 2.89
CA PHE A 141 11.71 4.27 1.57
C PHE A 141 11.61 2.75 1.32
N ASN A 142 12.57 1.98 1.85
CA ASN A 142 12.58 0.51 1.81
C ASN A 142 11.43 -0.12 2.62
N VAL A 143 10.85 0.60 3.58
CA VAL A 143 9.71 0.14 4.39
C VAL A 143 8.38 0.61 3.81
N SER A 144 8.31 1.86 3.33
CA SER A 144 7.06 2.48 2.86
C SER A 144 6.34 1.69 1.76
N THR A 145 7.07 1.16 0.77
CA THR A 145 6.47 0.46 -0.38
C THR A 145 5.95 -0.94 -0.01
N PRO A 146 6.71 -1.79 0.70
CA PRO A 146 6.15 -3.04 1.23
C PRO A 146 4.98 -2.83 2.19
N LEU A 147 5.05 -1.80 3.04
CA LEU A 147 3.98 -1.51 4.00
C LEU A 147 2.68 -1.15 3.29
N ILE A 148 2.72 -0.31 2.25
CA ILE A 148 1.49 0.06 1.56
C ILE A 148 0.83 -1.13 0.87
N ILE A 149 1.61 -2.08 0.32
CA ILE A 149 1.06 -3.32 -0.26
C ILE A 149 0.39 -4.18 0.83
N ARG A 150 1.03 -4.34 2.00
CA ARG A 150 0.44 -5.05 3.15
C ARG A 150 -0.85 -4.37 3.62
N TRP A 151 -0.87 -3.05 3.67
CA TRP A 151 -2.03 -2.26 4.05
C TRP A 151 -3.15 -2.32 3.02
N LEU A 152 -2.86 -2.36 1.72
CA LEU A 152 -3.87 -2.64 0.69
C LEU A 152 -4.49 -4.04 0.85
N LYS A 153 -3.70 -5.05 1.24
CA LYS A 153 -4.25 -6.37 1.59
C LYS A 153 -5.17 -6.30 2.80
N ALA A 154 -4.74 -5.62 3.86
CA ALA A 154 -5.56 -5.42 5.06
C ALA A 154 -6.84 -4.61 4.78
N ILE A 155 -6.81 -3.63 3.87
CA ILE A 155 -8.01 -2.94 3.35
C ILE A 155 -8.94 -3.93 2.64
N SER A 156 -8.40 -4.75 1.73
CA SER A 156 -9.17 -5.74 0.99
C SER A 156 -9.86 -6.76 1.91
N GLU A 157 -9.22 -7.11 3.02
CA GLU A 157 -9.73 -8.06 4.01
C GLU A 157 -10.50 -7.38 5.15
N ARG A 158 -10.54 -6.04 5.20
CA ARG A 158 -11.11 -5.22 6.28
C ARG A 158 -10.56 -5.59 7.68
N LYS A 159 -9.26 -5.86 7.75
CA LYS A 159 -8.51 -6.24 8.97
C LYS A 159 -7.58 -5.13 9.46
N SER A 160 -6.89 -5.35 10.58
CA SER A 160 -5.98 -4.35 11.17
C SER A 160 -6.74 -3.05 11.44
N ALA A 161 -6.19 -1.89 11.09
CA ALA A 161 -6.86 -0.60 11.24
C ALA A 161 -8.19 -0.51 10.48
N TRP A 162 -8.36 -1.27 9.39
CA TRP A 162 -9.56 -1.18 8.54
C TRP A 162 -10.77 -1.96 9.07
N ARG A 163 -10.65 -2.64 10.21
CA ARG A 163 -11.83 -3.14 10.93
C ARG A 163 -12.71 -2.03 11.48
N TYR A 164 -12.13 -0.84 11.71
CA TYR A 164 -12.82 0.35 12.20
C TYR A 164 -13.52 1.13 11.08
N GLY A 165 -13.50 0.62 9.86
CA GLY A 165 -14.04 1.27 8.66
C GLY A 165 -12.94 1.80 7.75
N ARG A 166 -13.27 2.80 6.93
CA ARG A 166 -12.37 3.34 5.88
C ARG A 166 -11.32 4.31 6.45
N VAL A 167 -10.46 3.81 7.33
CA VAL A 167 -9.36 4.56 7.96
C VAL A 167 -8.45 5.17 6.89
N ARG A 168 -8.19 6.48 7.03
CA ARG A 168 -7.41 7.28 6.10
C ARG A 168 -5.93 7.21 6.42
N MET A 169 -5.10 7.40 5.41
CA MET A 169 -3.64 7.42 5.54
C MET A 169 -3.05 8.68 4.90
N THR A 170 -2.03 9.26 5.52
CA THR A 170 -1.16 10.29 4.93
C THR A 170 0.30 9.88 5.11
N LEU A 171 0.94 9.47 4.03
CA LEU A 171 2.27 8.87 4.06
C LEU A 171 3.22 9.60 3.13
N THR A 172 4.50 9.52 3.43
CA THR A 172 5.55 9.99 2.53
C THR A 172 6.16 8.83 1.76
N PHE A 173 6.54 9.10 0.51
CA PHE A 173 7.24 8.16 -0.37
C PHE A 173 8.31 8.92 -1.15
N GLN A 174 9.25 8.20 -1.78
CA GLN A 174 10.07 8.83 -2.82
C GLN A 174 9.15 9.45 -3.87
N LYS A 175 9.50 10.63 -4.40
CA LYS A 175 8.69 11.38 -5.37
C LYS A 175 8.19 10.50 -6.51
N GLU A 176 9.08 9.72 -7.12
CA GLU A 176 8.70 8.82 -8.23
C GLU A 176 7.67 7.76 -7.80
N VAL A 177 7.78 7.22 -6.59
CA VAL A 177 6.81 6.25 -6.05
C VAL A 177 5.46 6.92 -5.81
N ALA A 178 5.45 8.12 -5.23
CA ALA A 178 4.23 8.91 -5.04
C ALA A 178 3.53 9.23 -6.38
N GLU A 179 4.29 9.64 -7.39
CA GLU A 179 3.80 9.89 -8.74
C GLU A 179 3.22 8.62 -9.39
N ARG A 180 3.91 7.49 -9.25
CA ARG A 180 3.40 6.19 -9.70
C ARG A 180 2.07 5.85 -9.03
N MET A 181 1.87 6.07 -7.73
CA MET A 181 0.62 5.71 -7.04
C MET A 181 -0.60 6.44 -7.63
N VAL A 182 -0.45 7.71 -8.03
CA VAL A 182 -1.53 8.52 -8.61
C VAL A 182 -1.58 8.50 -10.14
N ALA A 183 -0.63 7.84 -10.79
CA ALA A 183 -0.48 7.88 -12.24
C ALA A 183 -1.76 7.40 -12.97
N PRO A 184 -2.32 8.23 -13.88
CA PRO A 184 -3.45 7.84 -14.70
C PRO A 184 -3.03 6.88 -15.82
N ILE A 185 -3.99 6.28 -16.51
CA ILE A 185 -3.73 5.48 -17.71
C ILE A 185 -2.93 6.28 -18.74
N MET A 186 -2.23 5.60 -19.64
CA MET A 186 -1.47 6.22 -20.73
C MET A 186 -0.28 7.10 -20.30
N THR A 187 0.11 7.07 -19.02
CA THR A 187 1.28 7.83 -18.53
C THR A 187 2.54 6.99 -18.35
N LYS A 188 3.70 7.66 -18.37
CA LYS A 188 5.00 7.03 -18.17
C LYS A 188 5.13 6.42 -16.77
N GLU A 189 4.49 7.02 -15.78
CA GLU A 189 4.53 6.66 -14.36
C GLU A 189 3.52 5.55 -14.01
N ARG A 190 2.56 5.26 -14.90
CA ARG A 190 1.58 4.17 -14.69
C ARG A 190 2.31 2.87 -14.42
N SER A 191 1.95 2.14 -13.38
CA SER A 191 2.66 0.93 -12.96
C SER A 191 1.72 -0.02 -12.20
N ARG A 192 2.25 -1.20 -11.82
CA ARG A 192 1.57 -2.11 -10.89
C ARG A 192 1.05 -1.39 -9.65
N LEU A 193 1.88 -0.53 -9.05
CA LEU A 193 1.51 0.19 -7.83
C LEU A 193 0.33 1.14 -8.06
N SER A 194 0.25 1.76 -9.24
CA SER A 194 -0.87 2.62 -9.63
C SER A 194 -2.20 1.87 -9.61
N VAL A 195 -2.26 0.70 -10.26
CA VAL A 195 -3.48 -0.12 -10.32
C VAL A 195 -3.85 -0.62 -8.93
N MET A 196 -2.86 -1.13 -8.18
CA MET A 196 -3.09 -1.64 -6.82
C MET A 196 -3.64 -0.55 -5.91
N CYS A 197 -3.01 0.63 -5.82
CA CYS A 197 -3.50 1.69 -4.94
C CYS A 197 -4.88 2.20 -5.37
N GLN A 198 -5.11 2.41 -6.67
CA GLN A 198 -6.37 2.97 -7.18
C GLN A 198 -7.54 1.99 -7.13
N ASN A 199 -7.26 0.68 -7.07
CA ASN A 199 -8.30 -0.33 -6.91
C ASN A 199 -9.06 -0.20 -5.58
N TRP A 200 -8.33 0.01 -4.48
CA TRP A 200 -8.90 0.06 -3.13
C TRP A 200 -9.00 1.47 -2.55
N CYS A 201 -8.29 2.46 -3.09
CA CYS A 201 -8.21 3.79 -2.51
C CYS A 201 -8.42 4.90 -3.55
N LYS A 202 -9.05 5.99 -3.10
CA LYS A 202 -8.83 7.31 -3.69
C LYS A 202 -7.45 7.79 -3.26
N VAL A 203 -6.54 7.91 -4.23
CA VAL A 203 -5.15 8.30 -4.02
C VAL A 203 -4.96 9.76 -4.44
N GLU A 204 -4.41 10.58 -3.55
CA GLU A 204 -4.20 12.00 -3.79
C GLU A 204 -2.77 12.39 -3.50
N HIS A 205 -2.03 12.86 -4.51
CA HIS A 205 -0.71 13.45 -4.33
C HIS A 205 -0.90 14.89 -3.84
N LYS A 206 -0.44 15.17 -2.62
CA LYS A 206 -0.67 16.46 -1.95
C LYS A 206 0.38 17.48 -2.31
N PHE A 207 1.66 17.13 -2.16
CA PHE A 207 2.80 17.99 -2.53
C PHE A 207 4.13 17.23 -2.44
N ASN A 208 5.17 17.82 -3.03
CA ASN A 208 6.55 17.37 -2.90
C ASN A 208 7.30 18.16 -1.81
N ILE A 209 8.16 17.46 -1.09
CA ILE A 209 9.11 17.97 -0.10
C ILE A 209 10.51 17.86 -0.73
N PRO A 210 11.24 18.97 -0.88
CA PRO A 210 12.60 18.94 -1.38
C PRO A 210 13.50 18.08 -0.48
N GLY A 211 14.35 17.23 -1.05
CA GLY A 211 15.24 16.35 -0.27
C GLY A 211 16.13 17.10 0.73
N ARG A 212 16.48 18.36 0.44
CA ARG A 212 17.25 19.24 1.35
C ARG A 212 16.56 19.53 2.70
N ALA A 213 15.26 19.26 2.84
CA ALA A 213 14.53 19.43 4.10
C ALA A 213 14.75 18.29 5.11
N PHE A 214 15.43 17.23 4.70
CA PHE A 214 15.69 16.05 5.52
C PHE A 214 17.15 15.97 5.97
N ILE A 215 17.36 15.32 7.12
CA ILE A 215 18.69 15.01 7.65
C ILE A 215 18.76 13.51 7.99
N PRO A 216 19.69 12.74 7.39
CA PRO A 216 20.49 13.10 6.22
C PRO A 216 19.62 13.43 5.00
N LYS A 217 20.19 14.14 4.02
CA LYS A 217 19.51 14.49 2.78
C LYS A 217 19.38 13.21 1.90
N PRO A 218 18.17 12.79 1.52
CA PRO A 218 17.99 11.73 0.54
C PRO A 218 18.41 12.18 -0.86
N ASN A 219 18.71 11.20 -1.72
CA ASN A 219 19.10 11.44 -3.12
C ASN A 219 17.94 11.93 -4.00
N VAL A 220 16.71 11.80 -3.52
CA VAL A 220 15.48 12.13 -4.24
C VAL A 220 14.57 12.98 -3.37
N ASP A 221 13.70 13.76 -4.02
CA ASP A 221 12.60 14.43 -3.34
C ASP A 221 11.57 13.43 -2.81
N VAL A 222 10.72 13.89 -1.90
CA VAL A 222 9.73 13.07 -1.20
C VAL A 222 8.33 13.57 -1.52
N GLY A 223 7.45 12.70 -2.00
CA GLY A 223 6.04 13.01 -2.24
C GLY A 223 5.17 12.67 -1.03
N VAL A 224 4.22 13.55 -0.70
CA VAL A 224 3.21 13.33 0.34
C VAL A 224 1.92 12.85 -0.31
N VAL A 225 1.46 11.65 0.04
CA VAL A 225 0.28 11.02 -0.55
C VAL A 225 -0.77 10.77 0.53
N ARG A 226 -2.01 11.19 0.25
CA ARG A 226 -3.18 10.81 1.04
C ARG A 226 -3.92 9.68 0.36
N LEU A 227 -4.26 8.64 1.11
CA LEU A 227 -5.07 7.52 0.64
C LEU A 227 -6.34 7.42 1.49
N THR A 228 -7.48 7.36 0.81
CA THR A 228 -8.78 7.12 1.44
C THR A 228 -9.38 5.85 0.83
N PRO A 229 -9.61 4.77 1.62
CA PRO A 229 -10.25 3.57 1.10
C PRO A 229 -11.61 3.88 0.45
N LEU A 230 -11.87 3.24 -0.68
CA LEU A 230 -13.12 3.33 -1.43
C LEU A 230 -14.20 2.52 -0.71
N LYS A 231 -15.46 2.92 -0.89
CA LYS A 231 -16.61 2.13 -0.44
C LYS A 231 -16.65 0.77 -1.14
N LYS A 232 -16.54 0.80 -2.47
CA LYS A 232 -16.42 -0.38 -3.33
C LYS A 232 -15.07 -0.35 -4.05
N PRO A 233 -14.27 -1.43 -3.99
CA PRO A 233 -13.10 -1.53 -4.85
C PRO A 233 -13.53 -1.61 -6.32
N ILE A 234 -12.65 -1.19 -7.23
CA ILE A 234 -12.94 -1.26 -8.68
C ILE A 234 -12.98 -2.71 -9.16
N ILE A 235 -12.10 -3.55 -8.63
CA ILE A 235 -11.99 -5.00 -8.83
C ILE A 235 -12.34 -5.67 -7.51
N ASN A 236 -13.42 -6.44 -7.51
CA ASN A 236 -13.96 -7.11 -6.32
C ASN A 236 -13.60 -8.62 -6.32
N LEU A 237 -12.30 -8.91 -6.25
CA LEU A 237 -11.75 -10.26 -6.19
C LEU A 237 -10.72 -10.37 -5.05
N PRO A 238 -10.33 -11.59 -4.63
CA PRO A 238 -9.30 -11.76 -3.60
C PRO A 238 -8.00 -11.01 -3.94
N PHE A 239 -7.40 -10.37 -2.94
CA PHE A 239 -6.19 -9.55 -3.10
C PHE A 239 -5.06 -10.28 -3.83
N ASP A 240 -4.78 -11.53 -3.42
CA ASP A 240 -3.65 -12.30 -3.95
C ASP A 240 -3.82 -12.60 -5.46
N ILE A 241 -5.05 -12.66 -5.96
CA ILE A 241 -5.35 -12.83 -7.38
C ILE A 241 -5.09 -11.57 -8.16
N ILE A 242 -5.65 -10.46 -7.67
CA ILE A 242 -5.46 -9.15 -8.27
C ILE A 242 -3.96 -8.82 -8.32
N GLU A 243 -3.23 -9.06 -7.23
CA GLU A 243 -1.79 -8.83 -7.18
C GLU A 243 -1.04 -9.74 -8.16
N LYS A 244 -1.36 -11.04 -8.22
CA LYS A 244 -0.71 -11.99 -9.13
C LYS A 244 -0.88 -11.56 -10.59
N VAL A 245 -2.12 -11.31 -11.01
CA VAL A 245 -2.45 -10.93 -12.39
C VAL A 245 -1.79 -9.61 -12.78
N ILE A 246 -1.95 -8.55 -11.97
CA ILE A 246 -1.36 -7.24 -12.27
C ILE A 246 0.17 -7.34 -12.29
N ARG A 247 0.78 -8.10 -11.38
CA ARG A 247 2.24 -8.32 -11.36
C ARG A 247 2.72 -9.02 -12.63
N SER A 248 2.02 -10.05 -13.09
CA SER A 248 2.34 -10.76 -14.33
C SER A 248 2.19 -9.85 -15.55
N VAL A 249 1.11 -9.11 -15.67
CA VAL A 249 0.88 -8.20 -16.81
C VAL A 249 1.93 -7.07 -16.86
N PHE A 250 2.29 -6.47 -15.71
CA PHE A 250 3.31 -5.41 -15.66
C PHE A 250 4.76 -5.92 -15.72
N SER A 251 5.01 -7.24 -15.69
CA SER A 251 6.36 -7.80 -15.84
C SER A 251 7.02 -7.40 -17.16
N TYR A 252 6.21 -7.19 -18.21
CA TYR A 252 6.64 -6.70 -19.51
C TYR A 252 5.96 -5.39 -19.89
N ARG A 253 6.18 -4.34 -19.10
CA ARG A 253 5.60 -2.99 -19.31
C ARG A 253 5.64 -2.48 -20.76
N GLN A 254 6.77 -2.68 -21.45
CA GLN A 254 7.00 -2.14 -22.80
C GLN A 254 6.50 -3.05 -23.92
N LYS A 255 6.12 -4.29 -23.61
CA LYS A 255 5.55 -5.24 -24.58
C LYS A 255 4.02 -5.21 -24.50
N HIS A 256 3.40 -5.91 -25.43
CA HIS A 256 1.96 -6.19 -25.43
C HIS A 256 1.55 -7.02 -24.20
N CYS A 257 0.37 -6.77 -23.64
CA CYS A 257 -0.09 -7.34 -22.38
C CYS A 257 -0.17 -8.87 -22.42
N ILE A 258 -0.44 -9.45 -23.59
CA ILE A 258 -0.45 -10.91 -23.80
C ILE A 258 0.84 -11.57 -23.29
N ARG A 259 2.01 -10.93 -23.48
CA ARG A 259 3.29 -11.48 -22.99
C ARG A 259 3.36 -11.58 -21.47
N GLY A 260 2.68 -10.66 -20.77
CA GLY A 260 2.55 -10.73 -19.33
C GLY A 260 1.51 -11.74 -18.89
N VAL A 261 0.37 -11.84 -19.59
CA VAL A 261 -0.68 -12.83 -19.32
C VAL A 261 -0.17 -14.26 -19.53
N GLU A 262 0.62 -14.52 -20.57
CA GLU A 262 1.30 -15.80 -20.83
C GLU A 262 2.08 -16.31 -19.61
N THR A 263 2.59 -15.43 -18.74
CA THR A 263 3.34 -15.84 -17.53
C THR A 263 2.46 -16.38 -16.41
N LEU A 264 1.14 -16.30 -16.55
CA LEU A 264 0.18 -16.90 -15.61
C LEU A 264 0.02 -18.40 -15.80
N PHE A 265 0.48 -18.94 -16.93
CA PHE A 265 0.24 -20.32 -17.34
C PHE A 265 1.53 -21.07 -17.68
N PRO A 266 1.57 -22.41 -17.51
CA PRO A 266 2.69 -23.24 -17.94
C PRO A 266 2.97 -23.14 -19.44
N LYS A 267 4.25 -23.23 -19.82
CA LYS A 267 4.69 -23.05 -21.22
C LYS A 267 3.87 -23.80 -22.28
N PRO A 268 3.48 -25.07 -22.09
CA PRO A 268 2.81 -25.83 -23.15
C PRO A 268 1.40 -25.33 -23.48
N VAL A 269 0.73 -24.66 -22.54
CA VAL A 269 -0.67 -24.22 -22.69
C VAL A 269 -0.83 -22.70 -22.71
N ARG A 270 0.27 -21.96 -22.44
CA ARG A 270 0.17 -20.52 -22.15
C ARG A 270 -0.35 -19.67 -23.29
N GLU A 271 -0.03 -20.01 -24.54
CA GLU A 271 -0.40 -19.17 -25.69
C GLU A 271 -1.90 -19.27 -25.94
N GLN A 272 -2.42 -20.50 -25.93
CA GLN A 272 -3.86 -20.77 -26.03
C GLN A 272 -4.61 -20.12 -24.87
N LEU A 273 -4.25 -20.44 -23.61
CA LEU A 273 -4.98 -19.94 -22.44
C LEU A 273 -4.88 -18.41 -22.28
N ALA A 274 -3.75 -17.79 -22.63
CA ALA A 274 -3.64 -16.33 -22.61
C ALA A 274 -4.53 -15.67 -23.66
N SER A 275 -4.63 -16.26 -24.86
CA SER A 275 -5.52 -15.78 -25.92
C SER A 275 -7.00 -15.93 -25.53
N GLU A 276 -7.40 -17.09 -25.01
CA GLU A 276 -8.75 -17.36 -24.50
C GLU A 276 -9.11 -16.39 -23.36
N LEU A 277 -8.20 -16.19 -22.40
CA LEU A 277 -8.40 -15.25 -21.30
C LEU A 277 -8.63 -13.83 -21.79
N LEU A 278 -7.78 -13.32 -22.70
CA LEU A 278 -7.91 -11.95 -23.21
C LEU A 278 -9.16 -11.76 -24.07
N THR A 279 -9.55 -12.78 -24.82
CA THR A 279 -10.81 -12.81 -25.57
C THR A 279 -12.00 -12.72 -24.61
N ALA A 280 -12.03 -13.55 -23.56
CA ALA A 280 -13.07 -13.52 -22.54
C ALA A 280 -13.11 -12.18 -21.77
N ALA A 281 -11.95 -11.55 -21.57
CA ALA A 281 -11.84 -10.24 -20.93
C ALA A 281 -12.18 -9.06 -21.87
N ALA A 282 -12.43 -9.33 -23.16
CA ALA A 282 -12.61 -8.32 -24.21
C ALA A 282 -11.44 -7.30 -24.23
N ILE A 283 -10.21 -7.80 -24.27
CA ILE A 283 -8.97 -7.01 -24.33
C ILE A 283 -8.18 -7.39 -25.58
N GLU A 284 -7.83 -6.38 -26.37
CA GLU A 284 -6.96 -6.55 -27.52
C GLU A 284 -5.55 -7.01 -27.08
N PRO A 285 -5.05 -8.17 -27.56
CA PRO A 285 -3.75 -8.73 -27.16
C PRO A 285 -2.56 -7.79 -27.30
N SER A 286 -2.61 -6.88 -28.27
CA SER A 286 -1.57 -5.88 -28.54
C SER A 286 -1.54 -4.71 -27.53
N THR A 287 -2.56 -4.56 -26.68
CA THR A 287 -2.66 -3.47 -25.70
C THR A 287 -1.47 -3.50 -24.75
N ARG A 288 -0.81 -2.36 -24.50
CA ARG A 288 0.29 -2.31 -23.53
C ARG A 288 -0.26 -2.19 -22.10
N PRO A 289 0.40 -2.78 -21.08
CA PRO A 289 -0.05 -2.76 -19.70
C PRO A 289 -0.44 -1.39 -19.13
N PHE A 290 0.21 -0.32 -19.58
CA PHE A 290 -0.04 1.04 -19.09
C PHE A 290 -1.26 1.72 -19.70
N GLN A 291 -1.81 1.14 -20.75
CA GLN A 291 -3.04 1.60 -21.41
C GLN A 291 -4.28 1.04 -20.72
N LEU A 292 -4.14 -0.11 -20.05
CA LEU A 292 -5.23 -0.78 -19.34
C LEU A 292 -5.71 0.04 -18.12
N THR A 293 -7.02 0.25 -18.10
CA THR A 293 -7.80 0.77 -16.97
C THR A 293 -7.85 -0.24 -15.82
N VAL A 294 -8.22 0.22 -14.63
CA VAL A 294 -8.38 -0.68 -13.47
C VAL A 294 -9.51 -1.67 -13.71
N SER A 295 -10.60 -1.27 -14.37
CA SER A 295 -11.72 -2.15 -14.72
C SER A 295 -11.34 -3.22 -15.75
N GLU A 296 -10.48 -2.89 -16.71
CA GLU A 296 -9.93 -3.88 -17.66
C GLU A 296 -9.05 -4.92 -16.97
N PHE A 297 -8.22 -4.50 -16.01
CA PHE A 297 -7.53 -5.45 -15.12
C PHE A 297 -8.53 -6.33 -14.36
N GLY A 298 -9.68 -5.78 -13.96
CA GLY A 298 -10.76 -6.56 -13.34
C GLY A 298 -11.25 -7.70 -14.22
N ARG A 299 -11.56 -7.41 -15.50
CA ARG A 299 -11.99 -8.43 -16.46
C ARG A 299 -10.93 -9.50 -16.72
N ILE A 300 -9.65 -9.12 -16.79
CA ILE A 300 -8.53 -10.07 -16.88
C ILE A 300 -8.48 -10.96 -15.63
N CYS A 301 -8.68 -10.40 -14.44
CA CYS A 301 -8.70 -11.18 -13.20
C CYS A 301 -9.91 -12.14 -13.14
N GLU A 302 -11.08 -11.71 -13.58
CA GLU A 302 -12.30 -12.54 -13.64
C GLU A 302 -12.12 -13.70 -14.63
N ALA A 303 -11.60 -13.44 -15.82
CA ALA A 303 -11.30 -14.47 -16.81
C ALA A 303 -10.25 -15.47 -16.29
N TYR A 304 -9.18 -14.99 -15.66
CA TYR A 304 -8.18 -15.85 -15.01
C TYR A 304 -8.79 -16.73 -13.91
N MET A 305 -9.67 -16.16 -13.08
CA MET A 305 -10.38 -16.90 -12.03
C MET A 305 -11.30 -17.97 -12.60
N SER A 306 -11.95 -17.72 -13.74
CA SER A 306 -12.78 -18.72 -14.42
C SER A 306 -11.95 -19.94 -14.82
N ILE A 307 -10.80 -19.71 -15.47
CA ILE A 307 -9.87 -20.79 -15.86
C ILE A 307 -9.36 -21.54 -14.62
N CYS A 308 -9.03 -20.83 -13.54
CA CYS A 308 -8.56 -21.44 -12.30
C CYS A 308 -9.63 -22.23 -11.54
N LYS A 309 -10.94 -21.98 -11.76
CA LYS A 309 -12.00 -22.81 -11.17
C LYS A 309 -12.02 -24.20 -11.80
N GLU A 310 -11.78 -24.28 -13.10
CA GLU A 310 -11.69 -25.56 -13.83
C GLU A 310 -10.35 -26.25 -13.56
N LYS A 311 -9.27 -25.46 -13.44
CA LYS A 311 -7.91 -25.94 -13.24
C LYS A 311 -7.23 -25.24 -12.05
N PRO A 312 -7.55 -25.66 -10.81
CA PRO A 312 -7.10 -24.99 -9.58
C PRO A 312 -5.59 -24.88 -9.42
N ASP A 313 -4.85 -25.81 -10.03
CA ASP A 313 -3.40 -25.81 -9.95
C ASP A 313 -2.80 -24.48 -10.46
N TYR A 314 -3.36 -23.85 -11.51
CA TYR A 314 -2.83 -22.61 -12.13
C TYR A 314 -2.65 -21.47 -11.13
N MET A 315 -3.45 -21.45 -10.06
CA MET A 315 -3.31 -20.53 -8.94
C MET A 315 -1.91 -20.58 -8.30
N LYS A 316 -1.32 -21.77 -8.21
CA LYS A 316 0.00 -22.03 -7.62
C LYS A 316 1.14 -21.92 -8.63
N TYR A 317 0.85 -21.81 -9.93
CA TYR A 317 1.89 -21.67 -10.94
C TYR A 317 2.72 -20.39 -10.74
N ASN A 318 4.05 -20.53 -10.84
CA ASN A 318 5.00 -19.44 -10.79
C ASN A 318 6.06 -19.65 -11.87
N TYR A 319 5.98 -18.88 -12.97
CA TYR A 319 6.89 -18.98 -14.12
C TYR A 319 8.38 -18.72 -13.80
N ARG A 320 8.69 -18.21 -12.59
CA ARG A 320 10.06 -17.96 -12.13
C ARG A 320 10.66 -19.11 -11.35
N GLU A 321 9.85 -20.05 -10.87
CA GLU A 321 10.33 -21.24 -10.19
C GLU A 321 10.80 -22.26 -11.24
N GLN A 322 12.01 -22.80 -11.09
CA GLN A 322 12.61 -23.81 -11.97
C GLN A 322 11.97 -25.21 -11.78
N LYS A 323 10.66 -25.30 -11.54
CA LYS A 323 9.97 -26.59 -11.66
C LYS A 323 9.84 -26.91 -13.15
N SER A 324 10.09 -28.16 -13.52
CA SER A 324 9.86 -28.60 -14.90
C SER A 324 8.40 -28.33 -15.26
N ASP A 325 8.18 -27.41 -16.20
CA ASP A 325 6.85 -27.10 -16.74
C ASP A 325 6.15 -28.38 -17.26
N GLU A 326 6.91 -29.45 -17.50
CA GLU A 326 6.52 -30.80 -17.93
C GLU A 326 5.69 -31.60 -16.91
N ASN A 327 5.70 -31.25 -15.63
CA ASN A 327 4.98 -31.98 -14.58
C ASN A 327 3.53 -31.51 -14.37
N TRP A 328 3.02 -30.62 -15.23
CA TRP A 328 1.65 -30.14 -15.14
C TRP A 328 0.65 -31.10 -15.77
N PRO A 329 -0.51 -31.35 -15.15
CA PRO A 329 -1.46 -32.39 -15.57
C PRO A 329 -1.90 -32.27 -17.04
N ASP A 330 -2.05 -31.04 -17.56
CA ASP A 330 -2.39 -30.80 -18.97
C ASP A 330 -1.25 -31.06 -19.96
N VAL A 331 0.00 -31.10 -19.47
CA VAL A 331 1.18 -31.44 -20.28
C VAL A 331 1.29 -32.95 -20.47
N LYS A 332 0.76 -33.73 -19.53
CA LYS A 332 0.73 -35.20 -19.64
C LYS A 332 -0.29 -35.69 -20.68
N ILE A 333 -1.40 -34.97 -20.84
CA ILE A 333 -2.45 -35.32 -21.83
C ILE A 333 -1.93 -35.12 -23.26
N ASN A 334 -1.20 -34.03 -23.52
CA ASN A 334 -0.65 -33.76 -24.86
C ASN A 334 0.52 -34.67 -25.28
N ASN A 335 1.13 -35.41 -24.34
CA ASN A 335 2.20 -36.36 -24.64
C ASN A 335 1.72 -37.82 -24.78
N SER A 336 0.47 -38.13 -24.40
CA SER A 336 -0.10 -39.47 -24.57
C SER A 336 -1.02 -39.60 -25.79
N ASP A 337 -1.61 -38.51 -26.28
CA ASP A 337 -2.58 -38.56 -27.39
C ASP A 337 -2.00 -37.93 -28.67
N SER A 338 -1.00 -38.60 -29.25
CA SER A 338 -0.62 -38.42 -30.66
C SER A 338 -1.24 -39.49 -31.56
N SER A 339 -2.44 -39.96 -31.21
CA SER A 339 -3.36 -40.65 -32.12
C SER A 339 -4.78 -40.64 -31.53
N GLU A 340 -5.75 -40.18 -32.31
CA GLU A 340 -7.21 -40.32 -32.11
C GLU A 340 -7.88 -39.45 -31.02
N ASN A 341 -8.37 -38.27 -31.40
CA ASN A 341 -9.82 -37.98 -31.41
C ASN A 341 -10.10 -36.53 -31.86
N ILE A 342 -10.64 -36.41 -33.08
CA ILE A 342 -11.26 -35.19 -33.58
C ILE A 342 -12.64 -35.10 -32.93
N ILE A 343 -12.79 -34.31 -31.87
CA ILE A 343 -14.13 -33.92 -31.37
C ILE A 343 -14.54 -32.65 -32.11
N SER A 344 -15.60 -32.80 -32.90
CA SER A 344 -16.25 -31.79 -33.73
C SER A 344 -16.73 -30.58 -32.93
N ILE A 345 -16.54 -29.39 -33.51
CA ILE A 345 -16.93 -28.05 -33.02
C ILE A 345 -18.46 -27.86 -32.81
N ASN A 346 -19.29 -28.88 -33.01
CA ASN A 346 -20.76 -28.76 -32.97
C ASN A 346 -21.46 -29.07 -31.64
N GLU A 347 -20.77 -29.49 -30.58
CA GLU A 347 -21.44 -29.84 -29.30
C GLU A 347 -21.42 -28.74 -28.22
N MET A 348 -20.74 -27.62 -28.46
CA MET A 348 -20.66 -26.49 -27.51
C MET A 348 -21.85 -25.50 -27.58
N ARG A 349 -22.97 -25.89 -28.21
CA ARG A 349 -24.18 -25.03 -28.35
C ARG A 349 -25.37 -25.41 -27.46
N THR A 350 -25.24 -26.35 -26.53
CA THR A 350 -26.41 -26.84 -25.76
C THR A 350 -26.31 -26.71 -24.23
N CYS A 351 -25.56 -25.73 -23.71
CA CYS A 351 -25.55 -25.39 -22.28
C CYS A 351 -25.87 -23.92 -21.98
N ILE A 352 -26.78 -23.31 -22.75
CA ILE A 352 -27.52 -22.10 -22.33
C ILE A 352 -29.01 -22.46 -22.31
N LYS A 353 -29.42 -23.15 -21.25
CA LYS A 353 -30.79 -23.19 -20.73
C LYS A 353 -30.67 -23.70 -19.30
N TYR A 354 -31.38 -23.05 -18.38
CA TYR A 354 -31.33 -23.18 -16.93
C TYR A 354 -30.25 -22.34 -16.24
N LEU A 355 -30.56 -21.04 -16.09
CA LEU A 355 -30.67 -20.37 -14.79
C LEU A 355 -31.59 -19.16 -14.99
N LYS A 356 -32.87 -19.35 -14.63
CA LYS A 356 -33.80 -18.27 -14.27
C LYS A 356 -33.55 -17.88 -12.82
#